data_AF-A0A938LAD4-F1
#
_entry.id   AF-A0A938LAD4-F1
#
_cell.length_a   1.000
_cell.length_b   1.000
_cell.length_c   1.000
_cell.angle_alpha   90.00
_cell.angle_beta   90.00
_cell.angle_gamma   90.00
#
_symmetry.space_group_name_H-M   'P 1'
#
loop_
_entity.id
_entity.type
_entity.pdbx_description
1 polymer ?
#
loop_
_entity_poly.entity_id
_entity_poly.type
_entity_poly.pdbx_seq_one_letter_code
_entity_poly.pdbx_strand_id
1 'polypeptide(L)'
;MRALARTDWRNALLAAQWARALPVERAAPLLIEALAAWQQRTSDGRGSRRVEAELVSSLEAQSGRRIGHRLDWWRSWWDVRRRHGERRIDTGGQTALAGPPPGTTQFFGLELYSDRVVFVLDRSGSMDEALGSAGRTRYETAVEELRACLYGLGETAHFDVVVFHSGAQAWRGKLVGATKIAQREALQWLEGQGPGGATDLQSGLELVQRRGTDGSLSWNEFDADTAVVLCDGQFQRPSSVRDWLRENDPLGLLRVHCVQLGTQADSRLEDLARATGGTFRRIDP
;
A
#
# COMPACT_ATOMS: atom_id res chain seq x y z
N MET A 1 10.26 -17.70 16.08
CA MET A 1 8.97 -18.41 15.84
C MET A 1 7.76 -17.57 16.29
N ARG A 2 7.66 -17.16 17.56
CA ARG A 2 6.46 -16.47 18.09
C ARG A 2 6.11 -15.11 17.44
N ALA A 3 7.08 -14.35 16.89
CA ALA A 3 6.85 -12.99 16.39
C ALA A 3 6.01 -12.92 15.09
N LEU A 4 6.32 -13.76 14.09
CA LEU A 4 5.58 -13.84 12.82
C LEU A 4 4.12 -14.27 13.01
N ALA A 5 3.88 -15.09 14.04
CA ALA A 5 2.55 -15.59 14.38
C ALA A 5 1.80 -14.69 15.37
N ARG A 6 2.32 -13.53 15.78
CA ARG A 6 1.58 -12.59 16.64
C ARG A 6 0.35 -12.05 15.91
N THR A 7 -0.62 -11.56 16.68
CA THR A 7 -1.83 -10.89 16.17
C THR A 7 -1.56 -9.45 15.75
N ASP A 8 -0.52 -8.82 16.28
CA ASP A 8 -0.14 -7.47 15.89
C ASP A 8 0.61 -7.48 14.54
N TRP A 9 -0.02 -6.86 13.54
CA TRP A 9 0.47 -6.80 12.16
C TRP A 9 1.83 -6.10 12.05
N ARG A 10 2.12 -5.11 12.90
CA ARG A 10 3.40 -4.35 12.85
C ARG A 10 4.56 -5.27 13.18
N ASN A 11 4.42 -6.02 14.27
CA ASN A 11 5.40 -7.02 14.69
C ASN A 11 5.57 -8.13 13.65
N ALA A 12 4.50 -8.55 12.99
CA ALA A 12 4.58 -9.56 11.95
C ALA A 12 5.26 -9.04 10.68
N LEU A 13 5.01 -7.79 10.26
CA LEU A 13 5.73 -7.14 9.16
C LEU A 13 7.23 -7.05 9.43
N LEU A 14 7.63 -6.54 10.59
CA LEU A 14 9.05 -6.46 10.97
C LEU A 14 9.71 -7.83 10.98
N ALA A 15 9.03 -8.83 11.53
CA ALA A 15 9.54 -10.19 11.55
C ALA A 15 9.64 -10.79 10.14
N ALA A 16 8.72 -10.47 9.22
CA ALA A 16 8.79 -10.90 7.82
C ALA A 16 9.96 -10.22 7.09
N GLN A 17 10.16 -8.92 7.29
CA GLN A 17 11.28 -8.17 6.74
C GLN A 17 12.62 -8.74 7.23
N TRP A 18 12.77 -9.01 8.53
CA TRP A 18 13.99 -9.61 9.09
C TRP A 18 14.22 -11.05 8.63
N ALA A 19 13.15 -11.80 8.35
CA ALA A 19 13.30 -13.15 7.83
C ALA A 19 14.08 -13.18 6.51
N ARG A 20 14.07 -12.09 5.72
CA ARG A 20 14.87 -11.95 4.49
C ARG A 20 16.38 -12.06 4.72
N ALA A 21 16.87 -11.70 5.90
CA ALA A 21 18.29 -11.80 6.26
C ALA A 21 18.71 -13.21 6.70
N LEU A 22 17.76 -14.12 6.92
CA LEU A 22 18.05 -15.49 7.30
C LEU A 22 18.34 -16.36 6.08
N PRO A 23 19.15 -17.43 6.22
CA PRO A 23 19.23 -18.47 5.21
C PRO A 23 17.85 -19.01 4.88
N VAL A 24 17.58 -19.23 3.60
CA VAL A 24 16.29 -19.71 3.09
C VAL A 24 15.85 -21.01 3.77
N GLU A 25 16.78 -21.86 4.20
CA GLU A 25 16.47 -23.10 4.92
C GLU A 25 15.81 -22.87 6.28
N ARG A 26 16.11 -21.73 6.91
CA ARG A 26 15.49 -21.31 8.18
C ARG A 26 14.25 -20.46 7.93
N ALA A 27 14.28 -19.58 6.93
CA ALA A 27 13.19 -18.64 6.69
C ALA A 27 11.99 -19.27 5.97
N ALA A 28 12.20 -20.08 4.94
CA ALA A 28 11.11 -20.69 4.16
C ALA A 28 10.04 -21.38 5.02
N PRO A 29 10.37 -22.34 5.93
CA PRO A 29 9.34 -22.99 6.74
C PRO A 29 8.59 -22.00 7.65
N LEU A 30 9.30 -21.01 8.22
CA LEU A 30 8.70 -20.00 9.09
C LEU A 30 7.75 -19.07 8.33
N LEU A 31 8.14 -18.64 7.14
CA LEU A 31 7.33 -17.77 6.29
C LEU A 31 6.09 -18.51 5.75
N ILE A 32 6.22 -19.78 5.39
CA ILE A 32 5.09 -20.62 4.93
C ILE A 32 4.09 -20.86 6.06
N GLU A 33 4.56 -21.20 7.26
CA GLU A 33 3.70 -21.37 8.43
C GLU A 33 2.98 -20.06 8.79
N ALA A 34 3.72 -18.95 8.77
CA ALA A 34 3.14 -17.63 9.00
C ALA A 34 2.09 -17.27 7.94
N LEU A 35 2.37 -17.51 6.66
CA LEU A 35 1.42 -17.22 5.57
C LEU A 35 0.12 -18.00 5.76
N ALA A 36 0.21 -19.28 6.12
CA ALA A 36 -0.96 -20.10 6.44
C ALA A 36 -1.79 -19.52 7.60
N ALA A 37 -1.12 -19.11 8.67
CA ALA A 37 -1.79 -18.54 9.84
C ALA A 37 -2.45 -17.19 9.53
N TRP A 38 -1.81 -16.34 8.73
CA TRP A 38 -2.35 -15.03 8.35
C TRP A 38 -3.50 -15.14 7.35
N GLN A 39 -3.43 -16.04 6.37
CA GLN A 39 -4.55 -16.32 5.45
C GLN A 39 -5.79 -16.82 6.21
N GLN A 40 -5.61 -17.70 7.19
CA GLN A 40 -6.73 -18.15 8.03
C GLN A 40 -7.33 -16.99 8.84
N ARG A 41 -6.51 -16.07 9.35
CA ARG A 41 -7.03 -14.88 10.07
C ARG A 41 -7.79 -13.96 9.14
N THR A 42 -7.31 -13.77 7.91
CA THR A 42 -7.99 -12.95 6.91
C THR A 42 -9.35 -13.54 6.54
N SER A 43 -9.45 -14.86 6.37
CA SER A 43 -10.76 -15.52 6.18
C SER A 43 -11.69 -15.37 7.38
N ASP A 44 -11.14 -15.26 8.59
CA ASP A 44 -11.90 -14.99 9.82
C ASP A 44 -12.17 -13.49 10.06
N GLY A 45 -11.80 -12.59 9.13
CA GLY A 45 -11.96 -11.14 9.25
C GLY A 45 -11.04 -10.45 10.27
N ARG A 46 -9.95 -11.11 10.70
CA ARG A 46 -8.99 -10.64 11.73
C ARG A 46 -7.54 -10.58 11.23
N GLY A 47 -7.34 -10.71 9.92
CA GLY A 47 -6.02 -10.80 9.29
C GLY A 47 -5.40 -9.47 8.92
N SER A 48 -4.40 -9.53 8.05
CA SER A 48 -3.77 -8.38 7.43
C SER A 48 -3.22 -8.79 6.07
N ARG A 49 -3.89 -8.32 5.02
CA ARG A 49 -3.49 -8.49 3.61
C ARG A 49 -2.09 -7.95 3.35
N ARG A 50 -1.72 -6.85 4.02
CA ARG A 50 -0.37 -6.26 3.93
C ARG A 50 0.70 -7.19 4.50
N VAL A 51 0.42 -7.89 5.61
CA VAL A 51 1.33 -8.91 6.17
C VAL A 51 1.47 -10.10 5.23
N GLU A 52 0.36 -10.62 4.69
CA GLU A 52 0.42 -11.71 3.70
C GLU A 52 1.26 -11.33 2.49
N ALA A 53 1.08 -10.13 1.94
CA ALA A 53 1.88 -9.61 0.83
C ALA A 53 3.37 -9.53 1.18
N GLU A 54 3.73 -9.15 2.40
CA GLU A 54 5.14 -9.12 2.83
C GLU A 54 5.73 -10.52 2.98
N LEU A 55 4.97 -11.47 3.51
CA LEU A 55 5.38 -12.87 3.63
C LEU A 55 5.62 -13.49 2.25
N VAL A 56 4.70 -13.27 1.31
CA VAL A 56 4.86 -13.68 -0.09
C VAL A 56 6.07 -13.01 -0.71
N SER A 57 6.21 -11.68 -0.62
CA SER A 57 7.36 -10.96 -1.17
C SER A 57 8.70 -11.44 -0.59
N SER A 58 8.71 -11.85 0.69
CA SER A 58 9.89 -12.42 1.35
C SER A 58 10.20 -13.82 0.82
N LEU A 59 9.20 -14.68 0.65
CA LEU A 59 9.34 -16.00 0.03
C LEU A 59 9.83 -15.91 -1.42
N GLU A 60 9.29 -14.99 -2.19
CA GLU A 60 9.69 -14.75 -3.58
C GLU A 60 11.12 -14.25 -3.70
N ALA A 61 11.53 -13.33 -2.82
CA ALA A 61 12.91 -12.85 -2.76
C ALA A 61 13.90 -13.97 -2.42
N GLN A 62 13.56 -14.86 -1.48
CA GLN A 62 14.44 -15.95 -1.06
C GLN A 62 14.49 -17.12 -2.05
N SER A 63 13.36 -17.40 -2.69
CA SER A 63 13.24 -18.54 -3.60
C SER A 63 13.65 -18.21 -5.03
N GLY A 64 13.66 -16.92 -5.41
CA GLY A 64 13.78 -16.47 -6.79
C GLY A 64 12.55 -16.79 -7.65
N ARG A 65 11.42 -17.21 -7.04
CA ARG A 65 10.19 -17.62 -7.73
C ARG A 65 9.08 -16.59 -7.55
N ARG A 66 8.09 -16.63 -8.44
CA ARG A 66 6.88 -15.80 -8.39
C ARG A 66 5.64 -16.70 -8.26
N ILE A 67 5.45 -17.26 -7.06
CA ILE A 67 4.35 -18.19 -6.76
C ILE A 67 3.10 -17.43 -6.28
N GLY A 68 3.24 -16.21 -5.78
CA GLY A 68 2.13 -15.42 -5.25
C GLY A 68 1.54 -16.00 -3.95
N HIS A 69 0.25 -15.79 -3.72
CA HIS A 69 -0.45 -16.14 -2.47
C HIS A 69 -0.83 -17.63 -2.34
N ARG A 70 -0.32 -18.51 -3.22
CA ARG A 70 -0.65 -19.94 -3.26
C ARG A 70 0.16 -20.74 -2.25
N LEU A 71 -0.43 -20.96 -1.06
CA LEU A 71 0.20 -21.68 0.05
C LEU A 71 0.57 -23.13 -0.30
N ASP A 72 -0.27 -23.82 -1.07
CA ASP A 72 -0.06 -25.18 -1.54
C ASP A 72 1.19 -25.29 -2.43
N TRP A 73 1.41 -24.29 -3.28
CA TRP A 73 2.59 -24.23 -4.15
C TRP A 73 3.86 -23.92 -3.37
N TRP A 74 3.79 -23.04 -2.37
CA TRP A 74 4.92 -22.78 -1.48
C TRP A 74 5.34 -24.01 -0.66
N ARG A 75 4.36 -24.76 -0.12
CA ARG A 75 4.62 -26.02 0.59
C ARG A 75 5.30 -27.04 -0.33
N SER A 76 4.77 -27.19 -1.54
CA SER A 76 5.32 -28.11 -2.55
C SER A 76 6.76 -27.72 -2.93
N TRP A 77 7.01 -26.44 -3.18
CA TRP A 77 8.35 -25.93 -3.46
C TRP A 77 9.34 -26.24 -2.31
N TRP A 78 8.94 -25.99 -1.07
CA TRP A 78 9.79 -26.23 0.09
C TRP A 78 10.09 -27.72 0.31
N ASP A 79 9.11 -28.59 0.08
CA ASP A 79 9.30 -30.04 0.17
C ASP A 79 10.28 -30.57 -0.88
N VAL A 80 10.17 -30.10 -2.12
CA VAL A 80 11.11 -30.45 -3.20
C VAL A 80 12.51 -29.94 -2.86
N ARG A 81 12.64 -28.68 -2.45
CA ARG A 81 13.93 -28.06 -2.07
C ARG A 81 14.61 -28.83 -0.94
N ARG A 82 13.87 -29.21 0.11
CA ARG A 82 14.42 -29.98 1.24
C ARG A 82 14.92 -31.36 0.84
N ARG A 83 14.21 -32.06 -0.04
CA ARG A 83 14.56 -33.45 -0.43
C ARG A 83 15.67 -33.51 -1.47
N HIS A 84 15.75 -32.52 -2.35
CA HIS A 84 16.56 -32.61 -3.57
C HIS A 84 17.61 -31.50 -3.72
N GLY A 85 17.67 -30.56 -2.78
CA GLY A 85 18.52 -29.39 -2.86
C GLY A 85 18.11 -28.45 -4.00
N GLU A 86 18.95 -27.44 -4.25
CA GLU A 86 18.64 -26.36 -5.20
C GLU A 86 18.73 -26.79 -6.67
N ARG A 87 19.58 -27.79 -6.97
CA ARG A 87 19.93 -28.22 -8.34
C ARG A 87 18.82 -28.93 -9.13
N ARG A 88 17.72 -29.34 -8.49
CA ARG A 88 16.63 -30.09 -9.14
C ARG A 88 15.30 -29.33 -9.18
N ILE A 89 15.27 -28.07 -8.76
CA ILE A 89 14.07 -27.26 -8.87
C ILE A 89 14.13 -26.52 -10.19
N ASP A 90 13.46 -27.04 -11.22
CA ASP A 90 13.42 -26.43 -12.57
C ASP A 90 13.30 -24.90 -12.47
N THR A 91 14.30 -24.22 -13.04
CA THR A 91 14.42 -22.75 -13.13
C THR A 91 13.44 -22.16 -14.13
N GLY A 92 12.69 -22.99 -14.87
CA GLY A 92 11.88 -22.58 -16.01
C GLY A 92 10.46 -23.10 -15.91
N GLY A 93 9.62 -22.35 -15.22
CA GLY A 93 8.20 -22.37 -15.45
C GLY A 93 7.71 -21.00 -15.06
N GLN A 94 7.23 -20.22 -16.03
CA GLN A 94 6.33 -19.12 -15.71
C GLN A 94 5.21 -19.76 -14.90
N THR A 95 5.29 -19.68 -13.56
CA THR A 95 4.15 -19.98 -12.72
C THR A 95 3.09 -19.04 -13.23
N ALA A 96 2.10 -19.59 -13.94
CA ALA A 96 1.01 -18.84 -14.55
C ALA A 96 0.61 -17.79 -13.53
N LEU A 97 0.77 -16.51 -13.89
CA LEU A 97 0.56 -15.38 -12.99
C LEU A 97 -0.79 -15.62 -12.32
N ALA A 98 -0.77 -16.05 -11.06
CA ALA A 98 -1.99 -16.16 -10.31
C ALA A 98 -2.58 -14.76 -10.34
N GLY A 99 -3.85 -14.66 -10.75
CA GLY A 99 -4.56 -13.38 -10.71
C GLY A 99 -4.47 -12.77 -9.30
N PRO A 100 -4.82 -11.49 -9.15
CA PRO A 100 -4.71 -10.80 -7.87
C PRO A 100 -5.43 -11.59 -6.77
N PRO A 101 -4.88 -11.65 -5.54
CA PRO A 101 -5.54 -12.35 -4.45
C PRO A 101 -6.95 -11.78 -4.19
N PRO A 102 -7.91 -12.59 -3.72
CA PRO A 102 -9.24 -12.10 -3.36
C PRO A 102 -9.16 -10.96 -2.34
N GLY A 103 -9.93 -9.90 -2.54
CA GLY A 103 -9.86 -8.69 -1.72
C GLY A 103 -8.84 -7.66 -2.22
N THR A 104 -8.25 -7.86 -3.40
CA THR A 104 -7.55 -6.80 -4.14
C THR A 104 -8.58 -5.87 -4.79
N THR A 105 -8.40 -4.56 -4.59
CA THR A 105 -9.11 -3.51 -5.32
C THR A 105 -8.12 -2.76 -6.23
N GLN A 106 -8.61 -1.86 -7.08
CA GLN A 106 -7.77 -1.08 -7.97
C GLN A 106 -8.04 0.41 -7.86
N PHE A 107 -6.99 1.21 -8.12
CA PHE A 107 -7.05 2.66 -8.25
C PHE A 107 -6.14 3.08 -9.40
N PHE A 108 -6.69 3.56 -10.53
CA PHE A 108 -5.91 3.84 -11.74
C PHE A 108 -5.05 2.64 -12.21
N GLY A 109 -5.62 1.42 -12.17
CA GLY A 109 -4.92 0.18 -12.54
C GLY A 109 -3.77 -0.23 -11.61
N LEU A 110 -3.59 0.47 -10.49
CA LEU A 110 -2.74 0.04 -9.39
C LEU A 110 -3.52 -0.96 -8.53
N GLU A 111 -2.96 -2.15 -8.32
CA GLU A 111 -3.55 -3.15 -7.43
C GLU A 111 -3.25 -2.82 -5.96
N LEU A 112 -4.31 -2.74 -5.17
CA LEU A 112 -4.27 -2.43 -3.75
C LEU A 112 -4.72 -3.64 -2.93
N TYR A 113 -3.78 -4.23 -2.19
CA TYR A 113 -4.00 -5.37 -1.29
C TYR A 113 -3.58 -5.01 0.14
N SER A 114 -4.47 -4.31 0.85
CA SER A 114 -4.29 -3.84 2.23
C SER A 114 -5.64 -3.69 2.93
N ASP A 115 -5.64 -3.71 4.26
CA ASP A 115 -6.82 -3.49 5.11
C ASP A 115 -6.77 -2.13 5.84
N ARG A 116 -5.70 -1.33 5.72
CA ARG A 116 -5.49 -0.11 6.53
C ARG A 116 -4.87 0.99 5.67
N VAL A 117 -5.72 1.68 4.91
CA VAL A 117 -5.29 2.53 3.78
C VAL A 117 -5.62 4.00 4.03
N VAL A 118 -4.64 4.89 3.83
CA VAL A 118 -4.90 6.34 3.71
C VAL A 118 -4.78 6.75 2.25
N PHE A 119 -5.82 7.36 1.69
CA PHE A 119 -5.76 7.97 0.37
C PHE A 119 -5.34 9.44 0.52
N VAL A 120 -4.29 9.86 -0.17
CA VAL A 120 -3.75 11.23 -0.12
C VAL A 120 -3.91 11.84 -1.51
N LEU A 121 -4.93 12.68 -1.67
CA LEU A 121 -5.34 13.21 -2.97
C LEU A 121 -4.95 14.67 -3.14
N ASP A 122 -4.26 14.95 -4.23
CA ASP A 122 -4.03 16.31 -4.70
C ASP A 122 -5.35 16.97 -5.14
N ARG A 123 -5.55 18.20 -4.70
CA ARG A 123 -6.63 19.09 -5.12
C ARG A 123 -6.10 20.50 -5.45
N SER A 124 -4.85 20.60 -5.86
CA SER A 124 -4.25 21.85 -6.35
C SER A 124 -4.96 22.37 -7.61
N GLY A 125 -4.70 23.61 -8.00
CA GLY A 125 -5.41 24.25 -9.12
C GLY A 125 -5.30 23.50 -10.46
N SER A 126 -4.20 22.80 -10.71
CA SER A 126 -4.00 22.00 -11.93
C SER A 126 -4.89 20.74 -11.97
N MET A 127 -5.50 20.35 -10.85
CA MET A 127 -6.47 19.26 -10.81
C MET A 127 -7.83 19.65 -11.41
N ASP A 128 -8.06 20.94 -11.69
CA ASP A 128 -9.23 21.44 -12.43
C ASP A 128 -9.09 21.29 -13.95
N GLU A 129 -7.89 20.96 -14.45
CA GLU A 129 -7.67 20.71 -15.86
C GLU A 129 -8.34 19.40 -16.30
N ALA A 130 -8.80 19.35 -17.55
CA ALA A 130 -9.36 18.14 -18.14
C ALA A 130 -8.33 17.01 -18.19
N LEU A 131 -8.77 15.79 -17.88
CA LEU A 131 -8.00 14.57 -18.11
C LEU A 131 -8.53 13.88 -19.38
N GLY A 132 -7.70 13.93 -20.43
CA GLY A 132 -8.04 13.42 -21.75
C GLY A 132 -9.20 14.14 -22.43
N SER A 133 -9.80 13.46 -23.41
CA SER A 133 -10.82 14.04 -24.30
C SER A 133 -12.25 13.98 -23.73
N ALA A 134 -12.46 13.32 -22.59
CA ALA A 134 -13.78 13.08 -22.01
C ALA A 134 -14.38 14.30 -21.28
N GLY A 135 -13.67 15.42 -21.21
CA GLY A 135 -14.16 16.68 -20.64
C GLY A 135 -14.30 16.73 -19.12
N ARG A 136 -13.97 15.65 -18.41
CA ARG A 136 -13.92 15.60 -16.94
C ARG A 136 -12.57 16.12 -16.43
N THR A 137 -12.57 16.77 -15.28
CA THR A 137 -11.33 17.23 -14.66
C THR A 137 -10.53 16.04 -14.10
N ARG A 138 -9.23 16.26 -13.87
CA ARG A 138 -8.37 15.32 -13.15
C ARG A 138 -8.94 14.98 -11.77
N TYR A 139 -9.46 15.99 -11.07
CA TYR A 139 -10.08 15.80 -9.75
C TYR A 139 -11.34 14.94 -9.81
N GLU A 140 -12.27 15.24 -10.72
CA GLU A 140 -13.49 14.45 -10.90
C GLU A 140 -13.17 12.99 -11.23
N THR A 141 -12.16 12.77 -12.08
CA THR A 141 -11.72 11.41 -12.42
C THR A 141 -11.10 10.71 -11.22
N ALA A 142 -10.28 11.41 -10.42
CA ALA A 142 -9.71 10.85 -9.19
C ALA A 142 -10.78 10.46 -8.16
N VAL A 143 -11.83 11.26 -8.00
CA VAL A 143 -12.96 10.96 -7.10
C VAL A 143 -13.72 9.72 -7.59
N GLU A 144 -13.94 9.56 -8.89
CA GLU A 144 -14.64 8.40 -9.45
C GLU A 144 -13.80 7.11 -9.35
N GLU A 145 -12.50 7.18 -9.64
CA GLU A 145 -11.59 6.05 -9.41
C GLU A 145 -11.51 5.67 -7.92
N LEU A 146 -11.53 6.67 -7.02
CA LEU A 146 -11.57 6.41 -5.59
C LEU A 146 -12.90 5.76 -5.17
N ARG A 147 -14.04 6.17 -5.74
CA ARG A 147 -15.35 5.54 -5.51
C ARG A 147 -15.28 4.05 -5.84
N ALA A 148 -14.78 3.69 -7.01
CA ALA A 148 -14.62 2.29 -7.42
C ALA A 148 -13.68 1.53 -6.47
N CYS A 149 -12.53 2.13 -6.12
CA CYS A 149 -11.56 1.57 -5.21
C CYS A 149 -12.15 1.28 -3.82
N LEU A 150 -12.83 2.27 -3.23
CA LEU A 150 -13.45 2.18 -1.90
C LEU A 150 -14.49 1.07 -1.84
N TYR A 151 -15.35 0.95 -2.86
CA TYR A 151 -16.34 -0.12 -2.93
C TYR A 151 -15.71 -1.51 -3.05
N GLY A 152 -14.48 -1.61 -3.58
CA GLY A 152 -13.72 -2.85 -3.67
C GLY A 152 -12.85 -3.21 -2.46
N LEU A 153 -12.63 -2.30 -1.50
CA LEU A 153 -11.76 -2.56 -0.32
C LEU A 153 -12.26 -3.72 0.56
N GLY A 154 -13.58 -3.95 0.59
CA GLY A 154 -14.23 -4.92 1.46
C GLY A 154 -14.48 -4.39 2.88
N GLU A 155 -15.47 -4.97 3.56
CA GLU A 155 -16.02 -4.42 4.82
C GLU A 155 -15.09 -4.52 6.04
N THR A 156 -14.05 -5.38 5.98
CA THR A 156 -13.06 -5.52 7.05
C THR A 156 -11.95 -4.47 6.99
N ALA A 157 -11.81 -3.79 5.84
CA ALA A 157 -10.80 -2.76 5.65
C ALA A 157 -11.18 -1.49 6.42
N HIS A 158 -10.17 -0.69 6.74
CA HIS A 158 -10.30 0.62 7.31
C HIS A 158 -9.59 1.63 6.42
N PHE A 159 -10.18 2.82 6.30
CA PHE A 159 -9.63 3.87 5.47
C PHE A 159 -9.81 5.26 6.07
N ASP A 160 -9.01 6.20 5.59
CA ASP A 160 -9.24 7.64 5.72
C ASP A 160 -8.87 8.30 4.38
N VAL A 161 -9.32 9.53 4.20
CA VAL A 161 -8.98 10.34 3.03
C VAL A 161 -8.39 11.66 3.48
N VAL A 162 -7.24 11.99 2.92
CA VAL A 162 -6.55 13.26 3.04
C VAL A 162 -6.59 13.96 1.70
N VAL A 163 -6.96 15.23 1.68
CA VAL A 163 -6.81 16.08 0.51
C VAL A 163 -5.76 17.15 0.79
N PHE A 164 -4.98 17.53 -0.21
CA PHE A 164 -3.96 18.56 -0.07
C PHE A 164 -3.89 19.51 -1.27
N HIS A 165 -3.48 20.74 -0.97
CA HIS A 165 -3.12 21.79 -1.92
C HIS A 165 -2.06 22.68 -1.25
N SER A 166 -2.33 23.95 -0.95
CA SER A 166 -1.48 24.84 -0.14
C SER A 166 -1.36 24.42 1.34
N GLY A 167 -2.21 23.49 1.78
CA GLY A 167 -2.18 22.82 3.07
C GLY A 167 -2.91 21.48 2.93
N ALA A 168 -3.16 20.77 4.02
CA ALA A 168 -3.86 19.49 3.98
C ALA A 168 -4.98 19.40 5.01
N GLN A 169 -5.99 18.60 4.68
CA GLN A 169 -7.10 18.28 5.56
C GLN A 169 -7.46 16.80 5.43
N ALA A 170 -7.67 16.14 6.57
CA ALA A 170 -8.21 14.79 6.62
C ALA A 170 -9.73 14.81 6.80
N TRP A 171 -10.42 13.81 6.24
CA TRP A 171 -11.85 13.60 6.43
C TRP A 171 -12.18 13.26 7.89
N ARG A 172 -11.59 12.18 8.43
CA ARG A 172 -11.79 11.77 9.83
C ARG A 172 -10.56 11.98 10.70
N GLY A 173 -9.37 12.08 10.12
CA GLY A 173 -8.10 12.10 10.87
C GLY A 173 -7.83 10.79 11.62
N LYS A 174 -8.51 9.71 11.23
CA LYS A 174 -8.35 8.31 11.67
C LYS A 174 -8.83 7.40 10.56
N LEU A 175 -8.27 6.20 10.57
CA LEU A 175 -8.87 5.08 9.90
C LEU A 175 -10.22 4.72 10.54
N VAL A 176 -11.25 4.65 9.70
CA VAL A 176 -12.59 4.17 10.05
C VAL A 176 -12.94 2.96 9.19
N GLY A 177 -13.78 2.07 9.70
CA GLY A 177 -14.19 0.88 8.94
C GLY A 177 -14.85 1.26 7.61
N ALA A 178 -14.52 0.52 6.55
CA ALA A 178 -14.99 0.71 5.18
C ALA A 178 -16.45 0.25 4.98
N THR A 179 -17.34 0.72 5.85
CA THR A 179 -18.78 0.48 5.73
C THR A 179 -19.36 1.28 4.56
N LYS A 180 -20.48 0.82 3.99
CA LYS A 180 -21.19 1.55 2.92
C LYS A 180 -21.56 2.98 3.32
N ILE A 181 -21.83 3.22 4.61
CA ILE A 181 -22.13 4.56 5.14
C ILE A 181 -20.86 5.42 5.12
N ALA A 182 -19.78 4.93 5.72
CA ALA A 182 -18.50 5.65 5.75
C ALA A 182 -17.97 5.97 4.34
N GLN A 183 -18.07 5.03 3.40
CA GLN A 183 -17.70 5.22 2.00
C GLN A 183 -18.50 6.36 1.36
N ARG A 184 -19.82 6.39 1.54
CA ARG A 184 -20.68 7.45 1.00
C ARG A 184 -20.40 8.81 1.63
N GLU A 185 -20.18 8.86 2.94
CA GLU A 185 -19.85 10.09 3.65
C GLU A 185 -18.50 10.67 3.20
N ALA A 186 -17.49 9.82 3.00
CA ALA A 186 -16.19 10.24 2.49
C ALA A 186 -16.29 10.82 1.08
N LEU A 187 -17.05 10.16 0.20
CA LEU A 187 -17.27 10.63 -1.18
C LEU A 187 -18.04 11.95 -1.21
N GLN A 188 -19.09 12.09 -0.39
CA GLN A 188 -19.84 13.34 -0.28
C GLN A 188 -18.96 14.48 0.27
N TRP A 189 -18.08 14.19 1.23
CA TRP A 189 -17.13 15.16 1.74
C TRP A 189 -16.14 15.60 0.66
N LEU A 190 -15.62 14.65 -0.13
CA LEU A 190 -14.71 14.90 -1.25
C LEU A 190 -15.33 15.74 -2.35
N GLU A 191 -16.60 15.50 -2.71
CA GLU A 191 -17.33 16.31 -3.70
C GLU A 191 -17.37 17.80 -3.31
N GLY A 192 -17.26 18.13 -2.02
CA GLY A 192 -17.13 19.50 -1.52
C GLY A 192 -15.72 20.10 -1.54
N GLN A 193 -14.67 19.32 -1.85
CA GLN A 193 -13.26 19.76 -1.79
C GLN A 193 -12.73 20.19 -3.17
N GLY A 194 -13.43 21.09 -3.87
CA GLY A 194 -13.09 21.50 -5.25
C GLY A 194 -11.67 22.07 -5.43
N PRO A 195 -11.01 21.87 -6.59
CA PRO A 195 -9.60 22.22 -6.81
C PRO A 195 -9.22 23.67 -6.48
N GLY A 196 -7.98 23.90 -6.03
CA GLY A 196 -7.43 25.24 -5.89
C GLY A 196 -6.15 25.34 -5.06
N GLY A 197 -5.42 26.44 -5.22
CA GLY A 197 -4.16 26.68 -4.50
C GLY A 197 -2.95 25.96 -5.10
N ALA A 198 -1.85 25.99 -4.34
CA ALA A 198 -0.57 25.37 -4.70
C ALA A 198 -0.57 23.86 -4.39
N THR A 199 0.58 23.21 -4.55
CA THR A 199 0.72 21.76 -4.37
C THR A 199 1.78 21.44 -3.30
N ASP A 200 1.33 21.23 -2.07
CA ASP A 200 2.16 20.90 -0.90
C ASP A 200 1.93 19.45 -0.46
N LEU A 201 2.53 18.52 -1.21
CA LEU A 201 2.45 17.07 -0.94
C LEU A 201 2.96 16.71 0.48
N GLN A 202 3.95 17.43 1.00
CA GLN A 202 4.45 17.20 2.36
C GLN A 202 3.33 17.34 3.41
N SER A 203 2.50 18.39 3.34
CA SER A 203 1.38 18.57 4.27
C SER A 203 0.39 17.40 4.20
N GLY A 204 0.14 16.86 2.99
CA GLY A 204 -0.71 15.67 2.82
C GLY A 204 -0.10 14.42 3.46
N LEU A 205 1.19 14.20 3.25
CA LEU A 205 1.93 13.05 3.81
C LEU A 205 2.04 13.10 5.34
N GLU A 206 2.14 14.29 5.94
CA GLU A 206 2.19 14.48 7.39
C GLU A 206 0.91 14.01 8.10
N LEU A 207 -0.22 13.90 7.39
CA LEU A 207 -1.49 13.41 7.94
C LEU A 207 -1.68 11.90 7.78
N VAL A 208 -0.76 11.17 7.15
CA VAL A 208 -0.85 9.71 6.96
C VAL A 208 -0.68 8.96 8.28
N GLN A 209 0.29 9.37 9.09
CA GLN A 209 0.53 8.81 10.41
C GLN A 209 0.24 9.85 11.49
N ARG A 210 -0.43 9.42 12.55
CA ARG A 210 -0.70 10.28 13.69
C ARG A 210 0.58 10.57 14.46
N ARG A 211 0.75 11.83 14.82
CA ARG A 211 1.81 12.30 15.70
C ARG A 211 1.24 12.58 17.09
N GLY A 212 2.07 12.36 18.11
CA GLY A 212 1.79 12.80 19.46
C GLY A 212 1.72 14.32 19.55
N THR A 213 1.24 14.85 20.68
CA THR A 213 1.15 16.30 20.91
C THR A 213 2.52 17.00 20.92
N ASP A 214 3.59 16.25 21.14
CA ASP A 214 4.98 16.69 21.06
C ASP A 214 5.59 16.57 19.65
N GLY A 215 4.78 16.18 18.65
CA GLY A 215 5.20 15.96 17.27
C GLY A 215 5.90 14.62 17.03
N SER A 216 6.07 13.78 18.07
CA SER A 216 6.74 12.49 17.94
C SER A 216 5.86 11.45 17.24
N LEU A 217 6.51 10.47 16.60
CA LEU A 217 5.83 9.31 16.03
C LEU A 217 5.89 8.15 17.00
N SER A 218 4.71 7.64 17.34
CA SER A 218 4.56 6.45 18.17
C SER A 218 4.29 5.25 17.26
N TRP A 219 5.34 4.50 16.93
CA TRP A 219 5.27 3.38 15.96
C TRP A 219 4.31 2.27 16.36
N ASN A 220 4.08 2.05 17.65
CA ASN A 220 3.05 1.14 18.16
C ASN A 220 1.61 1.64 17.91
N GLU A 221 1.43 2.92 17.57
CA GLU A 221 0.17 3.58 17.27
C GLU A 221 -0.05 3.80 15.77
N PHE A 222 0.90 3.40 14.91
CA PHE A 222 0.78 3.55 13.44
C PHE A 222 -0.50 2.88 12.95
N ASP A 223 -1.49 3.65 12.53
CA ASP A 223 -2.79 3.07 12.16
C ASP A 223 -2.74 2.59 10.71
N ALA A 224 -2.13 3.36 9.81
CA ALA A 224 -2.01 3.01 8.40
C ALA A 224 -0.83 2.06 8.14
N ASP A 225 -1.09 1.03 7.33
CA ASP A 225 -0.04 0.16 6.78
C ASP A 225 0.27 0.48 5.30
N THR A 226 -0.65 1.20 4.65
CA THR A 226 -0.57 1.59 3.25
C THR A 226 -1.06 3.01 3.05
N ALA A 227 -0.36 3.78 2.22
CA ALA A 227 -0.84 5.04 1.69
C ALA A 227 -0.93 4.98 0.16
N VAL A 228 -1.95 5.60 -0.43
CA VAL A 228 -2.09 5.78 -1.87
C VAL A 228 -2.10 7.27 -2.15
N VAL A 229 -1.03 7.77 -2.78
CA VAL A 229 -0.83 9.18 -3.10
C VAL A 229 -1.22 9.40 -4.56
N LEU A 230 -2.07 10.38 -4.82
CA LEU A 230 -2.37 10.87 -6.16
C LEU A 230 -1.93 12.34 -6.26
N CYS A 231 -1.15 12.66 -7.28
CA CYS A 231 -0.69 14.02 -7.56
C CYS A 231 -0.45 14.19 -9.07
N ASP A 232 -0.50 15.41 -9.59
CA ASP A 232 -0.21 15.68 -11.00
C ASP A 232 1.30 15.86 -11.30
N GLY A 233 2.14 15.77 -10.27
CA GLY A 233 3.59 15.91 -10.35
C GLY A 233 4.12 17.33 -10.13
N GLN A 234 3.27 18.33 -9.84
CA GLN A 234 3.70 19.73 -9.64
C GLN A 234 3.91 20.12 -8.18
N PHE A 235 4.64 19.35 -7.37
CA PHE A 235 4.81 19.65 -5.94
C PHE A 235 6.19 20.20 -5.59
N GLN A 236 6.25 21.06 -4.58
CA GLN A 236 7.52 21.62 -4.11
C GLN A 236 8.19 20.75 -3.05
N ARG A 237 7.38 20.14 -2.16
CA ARG A 237 7.85 19.40 -0.98
C ARG A 237 7.20 18.01 -0.88
N PRO A 238 7.88 17.01 -0.29
CA PRO A 238 9.20 17.10 0.35
C PRO A 238 10.34 17.26 -0.67
N SER A 239 11.41 17.95 -0.28
CA SER A 239 12.61 18.10 -1.12
C SER A 239 13.43 16.81 -1.21
N SER A 240 13.34 15.95 -0.19
CA SER A 240 14.04 14.67 -0.10
C SER A 240 13.11 13.58 0.40
N VAL A 241 12.81 12.61 -0.48
CA VAL A 241 12.04 11.40 -0.13
C VAL A 241 12.74 10.59 0.97
N ARG A 242 14.07 10.51 0.91
CA ARG A 242 14.87 9.75 1.87
C ARG A 242 14.77 10.31 3.27
N ASP A 243 14.90 11.64 3.42
CA ASP A 243 14.86 12.26 4.73
C ASP A 243 13.44 12.21 5.31
N TRP A 244 12.43 12.42 4.46
CA TRP A 244 11.04 12.20 4.85
C TRP A 244 10.81 10.77 5.38
N LEU A 245 11.28 9.74 4.66
CA LEU A 245 11.12 8.35 5.13
C LEU A 245 11.86 8.07 6.45
N ARG A 246 13.06 8.62 6.64
CA ARG A 246 13.80 8.46 7.90
C ARG A 246 13.04 9.05 9.07
N GLU A 247 12.36 10.17 8.85
CA GLU A 247 11.59 10.89 9.87
C GLU A 247 10.19 10.32 10.09
N ASN A 248 9.58 9.71 9.06
CA ASN A 248 8.16 9.36 9.05
C ASN A 248 7.87 7.85 9.06
N ASP A 249 8.82 7.03 8.60
CA ASP A 249 8.70 5.57 8.61
C ASP A 249 10.06 4.89 8.83
N PRO A 250 10.73 5.15 9.98
CA PRO A 250 12.07 4.62 10.24
C PRO A 250 12.12 3.08 10.31
N LEU A 251 10.96 2.44 10.48
CA LEU A 251 10.82 0.99 10.58
C LEU A 251 10.35 0.34 9.28
N GLY A 252 10.07 1.10 8.22
CA GLY A 252 9.61 0.58 6.94
C GLY A 252 8.27 -0.14 7.03
N LEU A 253 7.36 0.31 7.90
CA LEU A 253 6.04 -0.28 8.09
C LEU A 253 5.04 0.20 7.05
N LEU A 254 5.22 1.41 6.52
CA LEU A 254 4.31 2.03 5.57
C LEU A 254 4.70 1.62 4.14
N ARG A 255 3.72 1.14 3.38
CA ARG A 255 3.84 1.01 1.93
C ARG A 255 3.18 2.20 1.24
N VAL A 256 3.90 2.93 0.40
CA VAL A 256 3.34 4.06 -0.35
C VAL A 256 3.21 3.70 -1.81
N HIS A 257 1.99 3.77 -2.32
CA HIS A 257 1.67 3.68 -3.73
C HIS A 257 1.48 5.10 -4.29
N CYS A 258 1.94 5.36 -5.50
CA CYS A 258 1.85 6.68 -6.11
C CYS A 258 1.22 6.61 -7.50
N VAL A 259 0.25 7.49 -7.74
CA VAL A 259 -0.36 7.74 -9.05
C VAL A 259 -0.01 9.16 -9.47
N GLN A 260 0.60 9.30 -10.64
CA GLN A 260 0.86 10.58 -11.26
C GLN A 260 -0.11 10.81 -12.42
N LEU A 261 -0.86 11.92 -12.39
CA LEU A 261 -1.67 12.36 -13.53
C LEU A 261 -0.87 13.34 -14.39
N GLY A 262 -0.68 13.02 -15.67
CA GLY A 262 0.05 13.88 -16.59
C GLY A 262 1.54 13.55 -16.75
N THR A 263 2.18 14.28 -17.65
CA THR A 263 3.50 13.95 -18.23
C THR A 263 4.70 14.63 -17.54
N GLN A 264 4.49 15.23 -16.37
CA GLN A 264 5.55 15.96 -15.66
C GLN A 264 6.72 15.04 -15.27
N ALA A 265 7.94 15.57 -15.32
CA ALA A 265 9.19 14.83 -15.21
C ALA A 265 9.74 14.74 -13.77
N ASP A 266 8.89 14.75 -12.75
CA ASP A 266 9.33 14.60 -11.36
C ASP A 266 9.41 13.13 -10.94
N SER A 267 10.61 12.66 -10.56
CA SER A 267 10.82 11.27 -10.12
C SER A 267 10.42 11.01 -8.67
N ARG A 268 10.18 12.05 -7.86
CA ARG A 268 10.02 11.88 -6.40
C ARG A 268 8.84 11.00 -6.00
N LEU A 269 7.74 11.01 -6.77
CA LEU A 269 6.63 10.07 -6.54
C LEU A 269 7.04 8.62 -6.83
N GLU A 270 7.80 8.40 -7.90
CA GLU A 270 8.33 7.09 -8.24
C GLU A 270 9.34 6.62 -7.19
N ASP A 271 10.23 7.51 -6.74
CA ASP A 271 11.23 7.24 -5.71
C ASP A 271 10.57 6.90 -4.37
N LEU A 272 9.51 7.61 -3.97
CA LEU A 272 8.74 7.34 -2.76
C LEU A 272 8.06 5.98 -2.82
N ALA A 273 7.42 5.66 -3.94
CA ALA A 273 6.79 4.36 -4.12
C ALA A 273 7.82 3.22 -4.09
N ARG A 274 8.93 3.38 -4.81
CA ARG A 274 9.99 2.38 -4.89
C ARG A 274 10.66 2.16 -3.53
N ALA A 275 10.95 3.23 -2.78
CA ALA A 275 11.64 3.15 -1.49
C ALA A 275 10.84 2.42 -0.41
N THR A 276 9.50 2.41 -0.53
CA THR A 276 8.59 1.73 0.41
C THR A 276 8.08 0.37 -0.11
N GLY A 277 8.58 -0.05 -1.28
CA GLY A 277 8.15 -1.28 -1.95
C GLY A 277 6.70 -1.24 -2.47
N GLY A 278 6.17 -0.03 -2.69
CA GLY A 278 4.89 0.18 -3.37
C GLY A 278 5.06 0.27 -4.89
N THR A 279 4.01 0.77 -5.55
CA THR A 279 3.91 0.81 -7.01
C THR A 279 3.68 2.24 -7.47
N PHE A 280 4.39 2.63 -8.52
CA PHE A 280 4.18 3.89 -9.22
C PHE A 280 3.40 3.65 -10.51
N ARG A 281 2.39 4.47 -10.77
CA ARG A 281 1.64 4.50 -12.03
C ARG A 281 1.59 5.92 -12.55
N ARG A 282 1.96 6.11 -13.82
CA ARG A 282 1.72 7.36 -14.55
C ARG A 282 0.52 7.16 -15.46
N ILE A 283 -0.39 8.13 -15.45
CA ILE A 283 -1.59 8.19 -16.28
C ILE A 283 -1.42 9.37 -17.20
N ASP A 284 -1.18 9.09 -18.48
CA ASP A 284 -1.09 10.12 -19.50
C ASP A 284 -2.50 10.65 -19.84
N PRO A 285 -2.62 11.94 -20.22
CA PRO A 285 -3.89 12.53 -20.61
C PRO A 285 -4.44 11.94 -21.92
#